data_AF-A0A9W9UBS4-F1
#
_entry.id   AF-A0A9W9UBS4-F1
#
_cell.length_a   1.000
_cell.length_b   1.000
_cell.length_c   1.000
_cell.angle_alpha   90.00
_cell.angle_beta   90.00
_cell.angle_gamma   90.00
#
_symmetry.space_group_name_H-M   'P 1'
#
loop_
_entity.id
_entity.type
_entity.pdbx_description
1 polymer ?
#
loop_
_entity_poly.entity_id
_entity_poly.type
_entity_poly.pdbx_seq_one_letter_code
_entity_poly.pdbx_strand_id
1 'polypeptide(L)'
;MAEGAAKRSASPAISPPPLRRKVDTATKKSASNFFTPASQKKPAPITWRVIGTSVVIGKQNTGNDVPAETRRRIAGFDLDSTLIKTKSGNVFPKSATDWQWWNAKVPGRLRELNSEGYQVVIFSNQKKISIQKDIKGGRSDSKSLTNFKEKMEAVMTELNFPFSVYAATTDPEYRKPRLGMWREFLDDYDLDVAGVDLPGSFFVGDAAGRPGDHSAVDRGIATNMGMPFKTPEEFFLGQAAEPATGVFDPMSYVKCGLEEPAKPFSRKHPVELVIFCGSPGAGKSTFYWNHLEPLGYERVNQDILKTRPKCIKVAREFLQDKKSVAIDNTNANEETRAYWVELAKEFNVPIRCVQFISTPDLCRHNNAVRASNKELNPESRTSLPGIAFGDFGRRFSAPKLDEGFDDIIPVEFQFRGSKEAKELWGQYWI
;
A
#
# COMPACT_ATOMS: atom_id res chain seq x y z
N MET A 1 40.75 47.81 80.46
CA MET A 1 41.64 46.92 79.68
C MET A 1 42.19 47.77 78.54
N ALA A 2 43.21 48.57 78.86
CA ALA A 2 44.60 48.41 78.38
C ALA A 2 44.73 48.92 76.94
N GLU A 3 45.09 50.20 76.75
CA GLU A 3 46.48 50.70 76.61
C GLU A 3 47.11 50.38 75.25
N GLY A 4 47.73 51.39 74.62
CA GLY A 4 48.79 51.15 73.63
C GLY A 4 48.78 52.06 72.42
N ALA A 5 49.64 53.08 72.47
CA ALA A 5 49.93 54.03 71.40
C ALA A 5 50.76 53.44 70.23
N ALA A 6 50.75 54.09 69.06
CA ALA A 6 51.92 54.81 68.51
C ALA A 6 51.97 54.92 66.97
N LYS A 7 52.23 56.18 66.54
CA LYS A 7 53.12 56.68 65.48
C LYS A 7 52.75 56.56 63.98
N ARG A 8 52.93 57.74 63.35
CA ARG A 8 52.91 58.11 61.93
C ARG A 8 54.13 57.59 61.14
N SER A 9 53.96 57.40 59.83
CA SER A 9 54.87 57.85 58.74
C SER A 9 54.12 57.73 57.40
N ALA A 10 53.90 58.85 56.69
CA ALA A 10 54.67 59.37 55.54
C ALA A 10 54.14 58.87 54.16
N SER A 11 53.59 59.81 53.38
CA SER A 11 53.30 59.78 51.92
C SER A 11 54.59 59.48 51.10
N PRO A 12 54.63 59.29 49.74
CA PRO A 12 53.71 59.77 48.68
C PRO A 12 53.58 58.82 47.44
N ALA A 13 52.82 59.23 46.39
CA ALA A 13 53.25 59.19 44.96
C ALA A 13 52.04 59.30 43.98
N ILE A 14 52.19 60.21 43.03
CA ILE A 14 51.28 60.55 41.91
C ILE A 14 51.71 59.77 40.66
N SER A 15 50.80 59.20 39.86
CA SER A 15 51.00 58.89 38.41
C SER A 15 49.78 58.23 37.72
N PRO A 16 49.66 58.28 36.37
CA PRO A 16 48.45 58.80 35.68
C PRO A 16 47.80 57.81 34.63
N PRO A 17 47.08 58.28 33.56
CA PRO A 17 45.70 57.90 33.18
C PRO A 17 45.57 56.69 32.20
N PRO A 18 44.35 56.18 31.90
CA PRO A 18 44.18 55.03 31.02
C PRO A 18 44.44 55.34 29.53
N LEU A 19 45.13 54.39 28.87
CA LEU A 19 45.53 54.40 27.47
C LEU A 19 44.39 54.08 26.49
N ARG A 20 44.48 54.72 25.32
CA ARG A 20 43.57 54.68 24.17
C ARG A 20 43.25 53.26 23.66
N ARG A 21 41.99 53.07 23.28
CA ARG A 21 41.45 51.92 22.51
C ARG A 21 42.28 51.67 21.24
N LYS A 22 42.78 50.45 21.09
CA LYS A 22 43.29 49.89 19.83
C LYS A 22 42.14 49.24 19.05
N VAL A 23 42.26 49.36 17.73
CA VAL A 23 41.41 48.78 16.70
C VAL A 23 41.65 47.28 16.62
N ASP A 24 40.59 46.48 16.72
CA ASP A 24 40.64 45.03 16.46
C ASP A 24 40.26 44.72 15.02
N THR A 25 41.20 44.06 14.34
CA THR A 25 41.02 43.35 13.07
C THR A 25 40.27 42.04 13.31
N ALA A 26 39.11 41.84 12.66
CA ALA A 26 38.48 40.51 12.57
C ALA A 26 37.69 40.30 11.27
N THR A 27 38.26 39.44 10.41
CA THR A 27 37.63 38.47 9.49
C THR A 27 36.65 38.91 8.42
N LYS A 28 37.20 39.09 7.20
CA LYS A 28 36.56 38.82 5.91
C LYS A 28 36.04 37.37 5.85
N LYS A 29 34.76 37.13 6.14
CA LYS A 29 34.08 35.84 5.92
C LYS A 29 32.65 35.97 5.38
N SER A 30 32.30 37.09 4.75
CA SER A 30 30.92 37.34 4.27
C SER A 30 30.78 37.60 2.78
N ALA A 31 31.80 37.38 1.94
CA ALA A 31 31.73 37.75 0.51
C ALA A 31 32.29 36.71 -0.49
N SER A 32 32.36 35.42 -0.15
CA SER A 32 32.90 34.39 -1.06
C SER A 32 31.93 33.30 -1.51
N ASN A 33 30.65 33.34 -1.11
CA ASN A 33 29.66 32.32 -1.51
C ASN A 33 28.76 32.70 -2.69
N PHE A 34 28.95 33.88 -3.30
CA PHE A 34 28.10 34.35 -4.41
C PHE A 34 28.55 33.89 -5.81
N PHE A 35 29.76 33.35 -5.95
CA PHE A 35 30.33 32.91 -7.24
C PHE A 35 30.89 31.48 -7.20
N THR A 36 30.23 30.55 -6.50
CA THR A 36 30.52 29.13 -6.71
C THR A 36 29.79 28.68 -7.99
N PRO A 37 30.50 28.18 -9.03
CA PRO A 37 29.85 27.60 -10.20
C PRO A 37 28.85 26.52 -9.76
N ALA A 38 27.74 26.33 -10.50
CA ALA A 38 26.74 25.32 -10.16
C ALA A 38 27.33 23.91 -9.93
N SER A 39 28.46 23.61 -10.56
CA SER A 39 29.28 22.40 -10.38
C SER A 39 29.94 22.22 -9.00
N GLN A 40 30.00 23.25 -8.14
CA GLN A 40 30.71 23.24 -6.85
C GLN A 40 29.80 23.43 -5.63
N LYS A 41 28.49 23.60 -5.81
CA LYS A 41 27.55 23.59 -4.67
C LYS A 41 27.51 22.18 -4.09
N LYS A 42 27.81 22.03 -2.80
CA LYS A 42 27.62 20.76 -2.09
C LYS A 42 26.15 20.33 -2.27
N PRO A 43 25.88 19.04 -2.56
CA PRO A 43 24.52 18.54 -2.63
C PRO A 43 23.83 18.87 -1.31
N ALA A 44 22.59 19.33 -1.38
CA ALA A 44 21.81 19.55 -0.18
C ALA A 44 21.69 18.24 0.62
N PRO A 45 21.72 18.31 1.97
CA PRO A 45 21.62 17.13 2.79
C PRO A 45 20.28 16.42 2.55
N ILE A 46 20.31 15.09 2.52
CA ILE A 46 19.11 14.29 2.39
C ILE A 46 18.36 14.33 3.72
N THR A 47 17.08 14.69 3.69
CA THR A 47 16.21 14.68 4.85
C THR A 47 15.39 13.40 4.87
N TRP A 48 15.35 12.74 6.02
CA TRP A 48 14.61 11.50 6.23
C TRP A 48 13.37 11.74 7.11
N ARG A 49 12.21 11.28 6.65
CA ARG A 49 10.94 11.26 7.41
C ARG A 49 10.42 9.83 7.46
N VAL A 50 9.88 9.41 8.60
CA VAL A 50 9.23 8.11 8.76
C VAL A 50 7.83 8.34 9.29
N ILE A 51 6.82 7.77 8.62
CA ILE A 51 5.41 7.87 9.05
C ILE A 51 5.01 6.55 9.69
N GLY A 52 4.86 6.58 11.02
CA GLY A 52 4.55 5.41 11.84
C GLY A 52 5.56 4.27 11.59
N THR A 53 5.05 3.10 11.19
CA THR A 53 5.86 1.98 10.69
C THR A 53 5.63 1.70 9.21
N SER A 54 5.00 2.64 8.51
CA SER A 54 4.27 2.40 7.25
C SER A 54 5.07 2.79 6.01
N VAL A 55 5.76 3.94 6.06
CA VAL A 55 6.54 4.47 4.93
C VAL A 55 7.78 5.21 5.42
N VAL A 56 8.87 5.06 4.67
CA VAL A 56 10.13 5.81 4.84
C VAL A 56 10.28 6.74 3.64
N ILE A 57 10.54 8.01 3.91
CA ILE A 57 10.61 9.07 2.91
C ILE A 57 12.00 9.71 3.00
N GLY A 58 12.72 9.73 1.87
CA GLY A 58 13.99 10.44 1.73
C GLY A 58 13.85 11.52 0.68
N LYS A 59 14.26 12.75 0.99
CA LYS A 59 14.20 13.87 0.04
C LYS A 59 15.53 14.58 -0.03
N GLN A 60 15.95 14.94 -1.23
CA GLN A 60 17.06 15.86 -1.46
C GLN A 60 16.51 17.21 -1.93
N ASN A 61 16.34 18.15 -1.00
CA ASN A 61 15.84 19.49 -1.33
C ASN A 61 16.97 20.40 -1.80
N THR A 62 16.98 20.80 -3.06
CA THR A 62 17.66 22.05 -3.42
C THR A 62 16.57 23.06 -3.75
N GLY A 63 16.56 24.22 -3.10
CA GLY A 63 15.51 25.25 -3.19
C GLY A 63 15.34 25.90 -4.57
N ASN A 64 15.12 25.09 -5.61
CA ASN A 64 14.61 25.48 -6.90
C ASN A 64 13.10 25.25 -6.85
N ASP A 65 12.38 26.22 -6.32
CA ASP A 65 10.93 26.26 -6.42
C ASP A 65 10.57 26.43 -7.90
N VAL A 66 9.95 25.41 -8.51
CA VAL A 66 9.35 25.58 -9.85
C VAL A 66 8.17 26.54 -9.68
N PRO A 67 8.05 27.60 -10.50
CA PRO A 67 6.97 28.57 -10.39
C PRO A 67 5.59 27.90 -10.34
N ALA A 68 4.74 28.39 -9.42
CA ALA A 68 3.42 27.83 -9.11
C ALA A 68 2.43 27.79 -10.30
N GLU A 69 2.73 28.47 -11.41
CA GLU A 69 1.83 28.61 -12.57
C GLU A 69 1.94 27.48 -13.59
N THR A 70 2.88 26.54 -13.44
CA THR A 70 3.07 25.44 -14.41
C THR A 70 2.72 24.09 -13.81
N ARG A 71 1.88 23.32 -14.52
CA ARG A 71 1.59 21.92 -14.16
C ARG A 71 2.89 21.13 -14.17
N ARG A 72 3.19 20.46 -13.05
CA ARG A 72 4.43 19.72 -12.87
C ARG A 72 4.37 18.38 -13.58
N ARG A 73 5.39 18.08 -14.39
CA ARG A 73 5.55 16.77 -15.01
C ARG A 73 6.32 15.85 -14.08
N ILE A 74 5.82 14.63 -13.88
CA ILE A 74 6.36 13.66 -12.94
C ILE A 74 6.97 12.49 -13.72
N ALA A 75 8.20 12.14 -13.36
CA ALA A 75 8.84 10.92 -13.80
C ALA A 75 8.95 9.99 -12.58
N GLY A 76 7.96 9.11 -12.44
CA GLY A 76 7.90 8.16 -11.35
C GLY A 76 8.61 6.85 -11.69
N PHE A 77 9.32 6.28 -10.73
CA PHE A 77 10.07 5.03 -10.92
C PHE A 77 9.85 4.07 -9.76
N ASP A 78 9.81 2.77 -10.05
CA ASP A 78 10.19 1.76 -9.08
C ASP A 78 11.72 1.78 -8.84
N LEU A 79 12.19 1.13 -7.77
CA LEU A 79 13.60 1.05 -7.43
C LEU A 79 14.27 -0.26 -7.89
N ASP A 80 13.85 -1.38 -7.31
CA ASP A 80 14.57 -2.65 -7.40
C ASP A 80 14.12 -3.39 -8.67
N SER A 81 15.08 -3.83 -9.50
CA SER A 81 14.87 -4.33 -10.87
C SER A 81 14.42 -3.28 -11.90
N THR A 82 14.29 -2.02 -11.50
CA THR A 82 13.94 -0.89 -12.38
C THR A 82 15.10 0.07 -12.56
N LEU A 83 15.54 0.73 -11.48
CA LEU A 83 16.68 1.63 -11.49
C LEU A 83 17.98 0.91 -11.09
N ILE A 84 17.87 0.01 -10.12
CA ILE A 84 18.99 -0.76 -9.59
C ILE A 84 18.70 -2.26 -9.62
N LYS A 85 19.74 -3.07 -9.55
CA LYS A 85 19.65 -4.51 -9.31
C LYS A 85 20.70 -4.92 -8.29
N THR A 86 20.56 -6.09 -7.68
CA THR A 86 21.59 -6.59 -6.76
C THR A 86 22.89 -6.88 -7.50
N LYS A 87 24.02 -6.58 -6.87
CA LYS A 87 25.34 -6.93 -7.42
C LYS A 87 25.59 -8.42 -7.26
N SER A 88 25.08 -9.00 -6.19
CA SER A 88 25.20 -10.42 -5.84
C SER A 88 24.33 -11.37 -6.66
N GLY A 89 23.38 -10.85 -7.45
CA GLY A 89 22.39 -11.65 -8.20
C GLY A 89 21.28 -12.26 -7.35
N ASN A 90 21.25 -11.97 -6.03
CA ASN A 90 20.16 -12.43 -5.17
C ASN A 90 18.90 -11.59 -5.39
N VAL A 91 17.73 -12.17 -5.10
CA VAL A 91 16.45 -11.43 -5.12
C VAL A 91 16.46 -10.27 -4.12
N PHE A 92 17.19 -10.40 -3.00
CA PHE A 92 17.28 -9.37 -1.97
C PHE A 92 18.74 -8.99 -1.69
N PRO A 93 19.03 -7.70 -1.43
CA PRO A 93 20.38 -7.24 -1.18
C PRO A 93 20.91 -7.76 0.17
N LYS A 94 22.19 -8.15 0.21
CA LYS A 94 22.89 -8.60 1.43
C LYS A 94 23.38 -7.45 2.31
N SER A 95 23.65 -6.28 1.74
CA SER A 95 24.19 -5.10 2.42
C SER A 95 23.75 -3.82 1.72
N ALA A 96 24.02 -2.66 2.32
CA ALA A 96 23.80 -1.34 1.71
C ALA A 96 24.55 -1.13 0.39
N THR A 97 25.63 -1.88 0.15
CA THR A 97 26.50 -1.81 -1.03
C THR A 97 26.18 -2.90 -2.07
N ASP A 98 25.23 -3.79 -1.79
CA ASP A 98 24.84 -4.87 -2.71
C ASP A 98 23.83 -4.38 -3.75
N TRP A 99 24.22 -3.37 -4.50
CA TRP A 99 23.46 -2.84 -5.61
C TRP A 99 24.40 -2.38 -6.72
N GLN A 100 23.84 -2.30 -7.92
CA GLN A 100 24.44 -1.69 -9.10
C GLN A 100 23.30 -1.13 -9.96
N TRP A 101 23.60 -0.18 -10.83
CA TRP A 101 22.62 0.29 -11.81
C TRP A 101 22.07 -0.88 -12.62
N TRP A 102 20.75 -0.86 -12.85
CA TRP A 102 20.09 -1.87 -13.65
C TRP A 102 20.70 -1.93 -15.06
N ASN A 103 20.95 -0.75 -15.64
CA ASN A 103 21.68 -0.54 -16.89
C ASN A 103 22.55 0.74 -16.82
N ALA A 104 23.67 0.77 -17.56
CA ALA A 104 24.58 1.92 -17.62
C ALA A 104 23.92 3.23 -18.10
N LYS A 105 22.80 3.14 -18.85
CA LYS A 105 22.04 4.31 -19.31
C LYS A 105 21.20 4.99 -18.22
N VAL A 106 20.89 4.30 -17.12
CA VAL A 106 19.95 4.79 -16.09
C VAL A 106 20.37 6.16 -15.52
N PRO A 107 21.61 6.37 -15.05
CA PRO A 107 21.99 7.65 -14.45
C PRO A 107 21.96 8.81 -15.44
N GLY A 108 22.37 8.55 -16.69
CA GLY A 108 22.33 9.55 -17.77
C GLY A 108 20.90 9.99 -18.06
N ARG A 109 19.98 9.03 -18.22
CA ARG A 109 18.58 9.32 -18.52
C ARG A 109 17.86 10.04 -17.37
N LEU A 110 18.14 9.69 -16.12
CA LEU A 110 17.57 10.38 -14.96
C LEU A 110 18.02 11.85 -14.87
N ARG A 111 19.30 12.13 -15.13
CA ARG A 111 19.80 13.52 -15.20
C ARG A 111 19.16 14.32 -16.33
N GLU A 112 18.97 13.70 -17.48
CA GLU A 112 18.30 14.30 -18.63
C GLU A 112 16.86 14.72 -18.29
N LEU A 113 16.07 13.81 -17.68
CA LEU A 113 14.70 14.12 -17.25
C LEU A 113 14.64 15.30 -16.29
N ASN A 114 15.56 15.36 -15.31
CA ASN A 114 15.65 16.49 -14.40
C ASN A 114 15.98 17.80 -15.16
N SER A 115 16.85 17.75 -16.17
CA SER A 115 17.15 18.92 -17.02
C SER A 115 15.99 19.34 -17.93
N GLU A 116 15.13 18.39 -18.32
CA GLU A 116 13.88 18.63 -19.04
C GLU A 116 12.79 19.19 -18.10
N GLY A 117 13.04 19.29 -16.79
CA GLY A 117 12.10 19.84 -15.80
C GLY A 117 11.10 18.82 -15.23
N TYR A 118 11.36 17.51 -15.37
CA TYR A 118 10.59 16.50 -14.66
C TYR A 118 10.95 16.47 -13.17
N GLN A 119 9.93 16.38 -12.31
CA GLN A 119 10.15 15.96 -10.93
C GLN A 119 10.32 14.44 -10.91
N VAL A 120 11.55 14.00 -10.65
CA VAL A 120 11.86 12.59 -10.48
C VAL A 120 11.44 12.14 -9.08
N VAL A 121 10.74 11.01 -8.99
CA VAL A 121 10.31 10.41 -7.73
C VAL A 121 10.39 8.89 -7.80
N ILE A 122 10.78 8.26 -6.69
CA ILE A 122 10.84 6.80 -6.56
C ILE A 122 9.73 6.32 -5.62
N PHE A 123 8.94 5.36 -6.07
CA PHE A 123 7.91 4.66 -5.28
C PHE A 123 8.27 3.19 -5.16
N SER A 124 8.61 2.71 -3.96
CA SER A 124 9.16 1.36 -3.76
C SER A 124 8.46 0.56 -2.65
N ASN A 125 8.23 -0.73 -2.90
CA ASN A 125 7.61 -1.66 -1.95
C ASN A 125 8.68 -2.40 -1.12
N GLN A 126 9.03 -1.88 0.06
CA GLN A 126 10.14 -2.34 0.90
C GLN A 126 9.71 -3.15 2.15
N LYS A 127 8.99 -4.25 1.94
CA LYS A 127 8.41 -5.09 3.03
C LYS A 127 9.43 -5.58 4.08
N LYS A 128 10.70 -5.72 3.70
CA LYS A 128 11.75 -6.25 4.59
C LYS A 128 12.38 -5.19 5.50
N ILE A 129 12.06 -3.91 5.31
CA ILE A 129 12.51 -2.86 6.22
C ILE A 129 11.67 -2.92 7.49
N SER A 130 12.32 -3.27 8.59
CA SER A 130 11.71 -3.23 9.92
C SER A 130 11.87 -1.84 10.53
N ILE A 131 10.79 -1.27 11.04
CA ILE A 131 10.81 -0.01 11.79
C ILE A 131 10.49 -0.34 13.25
N GLN A 132 11.45 -0.14 14.14
CA GLN A 132 11.29 -0.47 15.56
C GLN A 132 10.55 0.67 16.27
N LYS A 133 9.48 0.35 17.00
CA LYS A 133 8.71 1.34 17.78
C LYS A 133 9.41 1.72 19.09
N ASP A 134 10.13 0.76 19.69
CA ASP A 134 10.86 0.91 20.94
C ASP A 134 12.32 0.51 20.76
N ILE A 135 13.23 1.47 20.88
CA ILE A 135 14.67 1.21 20.80
C ILE A 135 15.18 0.89 22.20
N LYS A 136 15.55 -0.37 22.44
CA LYS A 136 16.45 -0.73 23.55
C LYS A 136 17.89 -0.67 23.03
N GLY A 137 18.74 0.17 23.63
CA GLY A 137 20.19 0.16 23.40
C GLY A 137 20.79 1.26 22.53
N GLY A 138 20.15 2.43 22.41
CA GLY A 138 20.80 3.64 21.90
C GLY A 138 21.01 3.75 20.38
N ARG A 139 20.48 2.82 19.56
CA ARG A 139 20.48 2.94 18.08
C ARG A 139 19.14 3.50 17.57
N SER A 140 19.16 4.60 16.82
CA SER A 140 17.91 5.20 16.30
C SER A 140 17.19 4.35 15.25
N ASP A 141 17.91 3.53 14.48
CA ASP A 141 17.36 2.78 13.34
C ASP A 141 17.65 1.27 13.42
N SER A 142 16.76 0.46 12.83
CA SER A 142 17.04 -0.96 12.60
C SER A 142 18.14 -1.14 11.55
N LYS A 143 18.87 -2.25 11.58
CA LYS A 143 19.91 -2.56 10.57
C LYS A 143 19.37 -2.50 9.13
N SER A 144 18.14 -2.97 8.92
CA SER A 144 17.50 -2.92 7.59
C SER A 144 17.20 -1.50 7.14
N LEU A 145 16.80 -0.62 8.08
CA LEU A 145 16.51 0.78 7.78
C LEU A 145 17.80 1.56 7.51
N THR A 146 18.84 1.36 8.33
CA THR A 146 20.17 1.93 8.10
C THR A 146 20.71 1.53 6.74
N ASN A 147 20.67 0.24 6.40
CA ASN A 147 21.14 -0.24 5.09
C ASN A 147 20.37 0.41 3.92
N PHE A 148 19.07 0.64 4.08
CA PHE A 148 18.26 1.30 3.05
C PHE A 148 18.63 2.78 2.90
N LYS A 149 18.78 3.50 4.02
CA LYS A 149 19.18 4.92 4.01
C LYS A 149 20.56 5.09 3.36
N GLU A 150 21.54 4.29 3.75
CA GLU A 150 22.88 4.30 3.16
C GLU A 150 22.86 3.96 1.65
N LYS A 151 22.06 2.98 1.23
CA LYS A 151 21.86 2.65 -0.20
C LYS A 151 21.34 3.86 -0.97
N MET A 152 20.28 4.48 -0.47
CA MET A 152 19.65 5.61 -1.13
C MET A 152 20.52 6.87 -1.10
N GLU A 153 21.28 7.10 -0.03
CA GLU A 153 22.27 8.18 0.06
C GLU A 153 23.34 8.03 -1.02
N ALA A 154 23.85 6.82 -1.26
CA ALA A 154 24.80 6.55 -2.33
C ALA A 154 24.19 6.81 -3.72
N VAL A 155 22.98 6.31 -3.98
CA VAL A 155 22.24 6.54 -5.24
C VAL A 155 21.99 8.03 -5.48
N MET A 156 21.50 8.75 -4.46
CA MET A 156 21.22 10.19 -4.53
C MET A 156 22.49 11.01 -4.77
N THR A 157 23.58 10.66 -4.10
CA THR A 157 24.88 11.31 -4.25
C THR A 157 25.43 11.13 -5.67
N GLU A 158 25.31 9.94 -6.26
CA GLU A 158 25.80 9.66 -7.61
C GLU A 158 24.99 10.40 -8.70
N LEU A 159 23.67 10.50 -8.51
CA LEU A 159 22.81 11.21 -9.46
C LEU A 159 23.01 12.73 -9.39
N ASN A 160 23.28 13.25 -8.20
CA ASN A 160 23.60 14.66 -7.94
C ASN A 160 22.57 15.65 -8.51
N PHE A 161 21.28 15.33 -8.35
CA PHE A 161 20.17 16.23 -8.61
C PHE A 161 19.01 15.94 -7.63
N PRO A 162 18.05 16.87 -7.46
CA PRO A 162 16.98 16.73 -6.49
C PRO A 162 15.97 15.65 -6.87
N PHE A 163 15.79 14.64 -6.02
CA PHE A 163 14.65 13.74 -6.11
C PHE A 163 14.22 13.22 -4.74
N SER A 164 13.05 12.60 -4.71
CA SER A 164 12.47 12.00 -3.51
C SER A 164 12.25 10.50 -3.69
N VAL A 165 12.35 9.76 -2.59
CA VAL A 165 12.03 8.33 -2.50
C VAL A 165 10.99 8.11 -1.42
N TYR A 166 9.96 7.35 -1.75
CA TYR A 166 8.92 6.88 -0.84
C TYR A 166 8.98 5.35 -0.84
N ALA A 167 9.19 4.77 0.34
CA ALA A 167 9.40 3.34 0.51
C ALA A 167 8.38 2.76 1.50
N ALA A 168 7.38 2.04 1.00
CA ALA A 168 6.33 1.41 1.79
C ALA A 168 6.84 0.15 2.50
N THR A 169 6.74 0.09 3.82
CA THR A 169 7.36 -0.95 4.66
C THR A 169 6.38 -1.98 5.21
N THR A 170 5.24 -1.56 5.77
CA THR A 170 4.32 -2.51 6.42
C THR A 170 2.86 -2.32 6.06
N ASP A 171 2.46 -1.07 5.84
CA ASP A 171 1.05 -0.69 5.74
C ASP A 171 0.49 -1.00 4.35
N PRO A 172 -0.68 -1.64 4.28
CA PRO A 172 -1.29 -1.91 3.00
C PRO A 172 -1.62 -0.61 2.24
N GLU A 173 -1.96 0.51 2.87
CA GLU A 173 -2.32 1.76 2.16
C GLU A 173 -1.20 2.34 1.29
N TYR A 174 0.04 2.34 1.79
CA TYR A 174 1.20 2.87 1.07
C TYR A 174 1.76 1.89 0.04
N ARG A 175 1.40 0.62 0.13
CA ARG A 175 1.96 -0.42 -0.74
C ARG A 175 1.37 -0.33 -2.15
N LYS A 176 2.23 -0.23 -3.17
CA LYS A 176 1.81 -0.33 -4.59
C LYS A 176 1.02 -1.63 -4.79
N PRO A 177 -0.12 -1.62 -5.51
CA PRO A 177 -0.56 -0.58 -6.47
C PRO A 177 -1.32 0.62 -5.88
N ARG A 178 -1.46 0.72 -4.56
CA ARG A 178 -2.28 1.74 -3.92
C ARG A 178 -1.58 3.11 -3.89
N LEU A 179 -2.40 4.15 -3.68
CA LEU A 179 -1.99 5.54 -3.85
C LEU A 179 -1.43 6.20 -2.58
N GLY A 180 -1.22 5.49 -1.47
CA GLY A 180 -0.75 6.12 -0.23
C GLY A 180 0.55 6.91 -0.39
N MET A 181 1.57 6.31 -1.05
CA MET A 181 2.82 7.05 -1.31
C MET A 181 2.64 8.21 -2.29
N TRP A 182 1.72 8.07 -3.26
CA TRP A 182 1.42 9.12 -4.22
C TRP A 182 0.77 10.33 -3.55
N ARG A 183 -0.17 10.12 -2.63
CA ARG A 183 -0.81 11.19 -1.86
C ARG A 183 0.20 11.92 -0.99
N GLU A 184 1.06 11.19 -0.28
CA GLU A 184 2.16 11.82 0.48
C GLU A 184 3.07 12.65 -0.41
N PHE A 185 3.39 12.17 -1.62
CA PHE A 185 4.17 12.94 -2.58
C PHE A 185 3.47 14.22 -3.02
N LEU A 186 2.17 14.17 -3.29
CA LEU A 186 1.38 15.35 -3.65
C LEU A 186 1.39 16.38 -2.52
N ASP A 187 1.09 15.95 -1.29
CA ASP A 187 1.08 16.81 -0.10
C ASP A 187 2.47 17.41 0.16
N ASP A 188 3.52 16.61 -0.03
CA ASP A 188 4.90 16.99 0.21
C ASP A 188 5.46 18.07 -0.71
N TYR A 189 4.81 18.29 -1.85
CA TYR A 189 5.18 19.26 -2.86
C TYR A 189 4.08 20.31 -3.09
N ASP A 190 3.07 20.35 -2.21
CA ASP A 190 1.88 21.21 -2.29
C ASP A 190 1.19 21.13 -3.67
N LEU A 191 1.13 19.92 -4.23
CA LEU A 191 0.52 19.64 -5.53
C LEU A 191 -0.90 19.12 -5.33
N ASP A 192 -1.88 19.84 -5.85
CA ASP A 192 -3.22 19.27 -6.02
C ASP A 192 -3.30 18.43 -7.33
N VAL A 193 -4.46 17.82 -7.58
CA VAL A 193 -4.69 17.02 -8.80
C VAL A 193 -4.57 17.88 -10.08
N ALA A 194 -4.83 19.18 -10.00
CA ALA A 194 -4.68 20.10 -11.13
C ALA A 194 -3.21 20.50 -11.37
N GLY A 195 -2.39 20.48 -10.31
CA GLY A 195 -0.98 20.84 -10.28
C GLY A 195 -0.05 19.84 -10.96
N VAL A 196 -0.54 18.65 -11.33
CA VAL A 196 0.23 17.62 -12.05
C VAL A 196 -0.26 17.47 -13.48
N ASP A 197 0.65 17.47 -14.45
CA ASP A 197 0.39 17.11 -15.84
C ASP A 197 0.43 15.58 -16.01
N LEU A 198 -0.67 14.89 -15.69
CA LEU A 198 -0.74 13.43 -15.77
C LEU A 198 -0.46 12.88 -17.19
N PRO A 199 -1.02 13.46 -18.28
CA PRO A 199 -0.69 13.02 -19.64
C PRO A 199 0.78 13.19 -20.03
N GLY A 200 1.44 14.25 -19.54
CA GLY A 200 2.88 14.49 -19.76
C GLY A 200 3.81 13.78 -18.77
N SER A 201 3.24 13.14 -17.74
CA SER A 201 3.95 12.33 -16.73
C SER A 201 4.02 10.87 -17.14
N PHE A 202 4.79 10.06 -16.41
CA PHE A 202 4.83 8.61 -16.61
C PHE A 202 5.35 7.89 -15.37
N PHE A 203 5.06 6.59 -15.29
CA PHE A 203 5.62 5.68 -14.31
C PHE A 203 6.39 4.54 -14.99
N VAL A 204 7.59 4.22 -14.49
CA VAL A 204 8.42 3.11 -14.98
C VAL A 204 8.62 2.08 -13.88
N GLY A 205 8.37 0.80 -14.18
CA GLY A 205 8.58 -0.28 -13.21
C GLY A 205 8.64 -1.67 -13.84
N ASP A 206 9.31 -2.61 -13.18
CA ASP A 206 9.49 -3.98 -13.66
C ASP A 206 8.26 -4.86 -13.45
N ALA A 207 7.46 -4.57 -12.41
CA ALA A 207 6.27 -5.35 -12.06
C ALA A 207 5.09 -5.01 -12.99
N ALA A 208 5.21 -5.46 -14.24
CA ALA A 208 4.36 -5.11 -15.36
C ALA A 208 3.33 -6.19 -15.73
N GLY A 209 3.35 -7.36 -15.09
CA GLY A 209 2.46 -8.48 -15.40
C GLY A 209 2.77 -9.21 -16.71
N ARG A 210 4.03 -9.15 -17.17
CA ARG A 210 4.54 -9.93 -18.32
C ARG A 210 4.79 -11.40 -17.91
N PRO A 211 4.95 -12.31 -18.88
CA PRO A 211 5.40 -13.67 -18.59
C PRO A 211 6.68 -13.68 -17.74
N GLY A 212 6.60 -14.24 -16.53
CA GLY A 212 7.73 -14.32 -15.59
C GLY A 212 7.81 -13.17 -14.58
N ASP A 213 7.05 -12.10 -14.76
CA ASP A 213 6.94 -11.04 -13.74
C ASP A 213 6.26 -11.60 -12.48
N HIS A 214 6.78 -11.19 -11.31
CA HIS A 214 6.26 -11.64 -10.02
C HIS A 214 4.91 -11.00 -9.67
N SER A 215 4.58 -9.85 -10.26
CA SER A 215 3.33 -9.11 -10.04
C SER A 215 3.10 -8.06 -11.13
N ALA A 216 1.96 -7.35 -11.06
CA ALA A 216 1.60 -6.24 -11.95
C ALA A 216 1.42 -4.91 -11.19
N VAL A 217 2.02 -4.78 -9.99
CA VAL A 217 1.74 -3.66 -9.08
C VAL A 217 2.24 -2.31 -9.59
N ASP A 218 3.26 -2.29 -10.44
CA ASP A 218 3.79 -1.05 -11.02
C ASP A 218 2.90 -0.53 -12.14
N ARG A 219 2.38 -1.45 -12.97
CA ARG A 219 1.31 -1.13 -13.91
C ARG A 219 0.06 -0.65 -13.18
N GLY A 220 -0.32 -1.34 -12.10
CA GLY A 220 -1.50 -1.01 -11.30
C GLY A 220 -1.42 0.39 -10.67
N ILE A 221 -0.28 0.76 -10.07
CA ILE A 221 -0.14 2.12 -9.49
C ILE A 221 -0.17 3.20 -10.58
N ALA A 222 0.45 2.96 -11.73
CA ALA A 222 0.44 3.90 -12.85
C ALA A 222 -0.99 4.15 -13.34
N THR A 223 -1.78 3.08 -13.51
CA THR A 223 -3.21 3.19 -13.86
C THR A 223 -3.99 3.95 -12.80
N ASN A 224 -3.78 3.64 -11.51
CA ASN A 224 -4.45 4.35 -10.41
C ASN A 224 -4.10 5.84 -10.35
N MET A 225 -2.86 6.21 -10.66
CA MET A 225 -2.43 7.62 -10.76
C MET A 225 -3.01 8.31 -12.00
N GLY A 226 -3.43 7.55 -13.02
CA GLY A 226 -3.81 8.08 -14.33
C GLY A 226 -2.60 8.45 -15.20
N MET A 227 -1.46 7.77 -15.02
CA MET A 227 -0.22 8.04 -15.76
C MET A 227 0.08 6.93 -16.79
N PRO A 228 0.67 7.28 -17.94
CA PRO A 228 1.31 6.32 -18.84
C PRO A 228 2.32 5.43 -18.11
N PHE A 229 2.27 4.12 -18.39
CA PHE A 229 3.19 3.13 -17.82
C PHE A 229 4.19 2.65 -18.88
N LYS A 230 5.44 2.43 -18.45
CA LYS A 230 6.48 1.78 -19.27
C LYS A 230 7.30 0.79 -18.44
N THR A 231 7.84 -0.22 -19.10
CA THR A 231 8.85 -1.11 -18.48
C THR A 231 10.26 -0.49 -18.52
N PRO A 232 11.22 -0.94 -17.70
CA PRO A 232 12.60 -0.46 -17.76
C PRO A 232 13.23 -0.68 -19.15
N GLU A 233 12.91 -1.79 -19.80
CA GLU A 233 13.39 -2.13 -21.14
C GLU A 233 12.83 -1.19 -22.21
N GLU A 234 11.53 -0.91 -22.18
CA GLU A 234 10.90 0.07 -23.06
C GLU A 234 11.49 1.47 -22.86
N PHE A 235 11.66 1.88 -21.60
CA PHE A 235 12.03 3.25 -21.26
C PHE A 235 13.52 3.55 -21.49
N PHE A 236 14.42 2.69 -20.99
CA PHE A 236 15.86 2.94 -21.05
C PHE A 236 16.54 2.36 -22.29
N LEU A 237 15.98 1.28 -22.87
CA LEU A 237 16.59 0.56 -23.99
C LEU A 237 15.85 0.78 -25.31
N GLY A 238 14.63 1.33 -25.29
CA GLY A 238 13.82 1.53 -26.49
C GLY A 238 13.33 0.21 -27.09
N GLN A 239 13.19 -0.83 -26.26
CA GLN A 239 12.65 -2.11 -26.71
C GLN A 239 11.14 -2.01 -26.97
N ALA A 240 10.62 -2.93 -27.79
CA ALA A 240 9.19 -3.03 -28.04
C ALA A 240 8.46 -3.48 -26.77
N ALA A 241 7.24 -2.96 -26.59
CA ALA A 241 6.42 -3.33 -25.45
C ALA A 241 6.03 -4.81 -25.51
N GLU A 242 6.26 -5.52 -24.42
CA GLU A 242 5.80 -6.90 -24.25
C GLU A 242 4.38 -6.90 -23.66
N PRO A 243 3.43 -7.68 -24.23
CA PRO A 243 2.07 -7.69 -23.74
C PRO A 243 1.97 -8.28 -22.33
N ALA A 244 1.15 -7.64 -21.49
CA ALA A 244 0.80 -8.21 -20.20
C ALA A 244 -0.17 -9.38 -20.40
N THR A 245 0.05 -10.49 -19.70
CA THR A 245 -0.76 -11.71 -19.86
C THR A 245 -1.52 -12.02 -18.59
N GLY A 246 -2.86 -12.12 -18.67
CA GLY A 246 -3.68 -12.55 -17.53
C GLY A 246 -3.69 -11.56 -16.35
N VAL A 247 -3.45 -10.27 -16.60
CA VAL A 247 -3.53 -9.25 -15.55
C VAL A 247 -4.98 -9.04 -15.15
N PHE A 248 -5.25 -9.16 -13.86
CA PHE A 248 -6.54 -8.84 -13.27
C PHE A 248 -6.89 -7.38 -13.54
N ASP A 249 -8.02 -7.13 -14.20
CA ASP A 249 -8.55 -5.78 -14.42
C ASP A 249 -9.82 -5.59 -13.59
N PRO A 250 -9.80 -4.75 -12.54
CA PRO A 250 -10.99 -4.44 -11.76
C PRO A 250 -12.11 -3.91 -12.65
N MET A 251 -11.82 -3.00 -13.59
CA MET A 251 -12.84 -2.31 -14.38
C MET A 251 -13.68 -3.24 -15.26
N SER A 252 -13.14 -4.41 -15.62
CA SER A 252 -13.86 -5.47 -16.34
C SER A 252 -15.11 -5.99 -15.59
N TYR A 253 -15.13 -5.90 -14.26
CA TYR A 253 -16.23 -6.34 -13.39
C TYR A 253 -17.25 -5.23 -13.08
N VAL A 254 -17.01 -4.02 -13.57
CA VAL A 254 -17.77 -2.81 -13.23
C VAL A 254 -18.71 -2.37 -14.37
N LYS A 255 -19.06 -3.29 -15.26
CA LYS A 255 -19.84 -3.02 -16.49
C LYS A 255 -21.00 -2.06 -16.23
N CYS A 256 -21.02 -0.95 -16.99
CA CYS A 256 -22.17 -0.05 -17.05
C CYS A 256 -23.31 -0.74 -17.80
N GLY A 257 -24.53 -0.70 -17.25
CA GLY A 257 -25.75 -0.91 -18.03
C GLY A 257 -26.22 -2.36 -18.20
N LEU A 258 -25.80 -3.30 -17.35
CA LEU A 258 -26.57 -4.53 -17.22
C LEU A 258 -27.86 -4.20 -16.45
N GLU A 259 -29.00 -4.55 -17.04
CA GLU A 259 -30.32 -4.54 -16.40
C GLU A 259 -30.21 -5.16 -15.00
N GLU A 260 -31.04 -4.71 -14.04
CA GLU A 260 -31.08 -5.33 -12.72
C GLU A 260 -31.18 -6.85 -12.91
N PRO A 261 -30.18 -7.63 -12.45
CA PRO A 261 -30.25 -9.06 -12.59
C PRO A 261 -31.52 -9.53 -11.89
N ALA A 262 -32.24 -10.46 -12.53
CA ALA A 262 -33.31 -11.20 -11.89
C ALA A 262 -32.87 -11.57 -10.46
N LYS A 263 -33.76 -11.39 -9.46
CA LYS A 263 -33.46 -11.70 -8.05
C LYS A 263 -32.75 -13.05 -7.99
N PRO A 264 -31.44 -13.11 -7.68
CA PRO A 264 -30.65 -14.34 -7.83
C PRO A 264 -31.11 -15.42 -6.85
N PHE A 265 -31.88 -15.02 -5.84
CA PHE A 265 -32.45 -15.89 -4.85
C PHE A 265 -33.92 -15.54 -4.62
N SER A 266 -34.75 -16.57 -4.51
CA SER A 266 -36.13 -16.49 -4.04
C SER A 266 -36.38 -17.62 -3.04
N ARG A 267 -37.16 -17.32 -1.99
CA ARG A 267 -37.58 -18.32 -1.01
C ARG A 267 -38.49 -19.34 -1.71
N LYS A 268 -38.16 -20.63 -1.59
CA LYS A 268 -38.98 -21.74 -2.13
C LYS A 268 -39.82 -22.41 -1.06
N HIS A 269 -39.28 -22.51 0.14
CA HIS A 269 -39.93 -23.23 1.25
C HIS A 269 -40.19 -22.31 2.45
N PRO A 270 -41.22 -22.59 3.27
CA PRO A 270 -41.51 -21.79 4.47
C PRO A 270 -40.36 -21.77 5.48
N VAL A 271 -39.72 -22.92 5.68
CA VAL A 271 -38.52 -23.10 6.50
C VAL A 271 -37.52 -23.90 5.67
N GLU A 272 -36.31 -23.38 5.52
CA GLU A 272 -35.23 -24.02 4.76
C GLU A 272 -33.88 -23.59 5.33
N LEU A 273 -32.88 -24.43 5.06
CA LEU A 273 -31.48 -24.13 5.35
C LEU A 273 -30.78 -23.74 4.05
N VAL A 274 -30.15 -22.58 4.01
CA VAL A 274 -29.35 -22.13 2.86
C VAL A 274 -27.90 -22.07 3.28
N ILE A 275 -27.01 -22.72 2.53
CA ILE A 275 -25.57 -22.63 2.77
C ILE A 275 -24.89 -21.84 1.65
N PHE A 276 -23.86 -21.08 2.00
CA PHE A 276 -23.00 -20.45 1.02
C PHE A 276 -21.76 -21.31 0.76
N CYS A 277 -21.35 -21.43 -0.50
CA CYS A 277 -20.14 -22.12 -0.90
C CYS A 277 -19.28 -21.19 -1.75
N GLY A 278 -18.09 -20.82 -1.27
CA GLY A 278 -17.21 -19.93 -2.02
C GLY A 278 -16.07 -19.33 -1.22
N SER A 279 -15.06 -18.86 -1.94
CA SER A 279 -13.82 -18.31 -1.39
C SER A 279 -14.09 -17.14 -0.43
N PRO A 280 -13.28 -16.94 0.64
CA PRO A 280 -13.28 -15.67 1.37
C PRO A 280 -13.17 -14.49 0.39
N GLY A 281 -13.85 -13.38 0.65
CA GLY A 281 -13.86 -12.22 -0.27
C GLY A 281 -14.76 -12.36 -1.51
N ALA A 282 -15.46 -13.48 -1.72
CA ALA A 282 -16.38 -13.67 -2.86
C ALA A 282 -17.72 -12.90 -2.77
N GLY A 283 -17.93 -12.07 -1.74
CA GLY A 283 -19.16 -11.27 -1.59
C GLY A 283 -20.31 -11.94 -0.83
N LYS A 284 -20.11 -13.14 -0.27
CA LYS A 284 -21.10 -13.93 0.49
C LYS A 284 -21.91 -13.13 1.53
N SER A 285 -21.23 -12.43 2.43
CA SER A 285 -21.91 -11.64 3.47
C SER A 285 -22.77 -10.53 2.88
N THR A 286 -22.31 -9.87 1.81
CA THR A 286 -23.10 -8.85 1.10
C THR A 286 -24.31 -9.45 0.40
N PHE A 287 -24.18 -10.65 -0.14
CA PHE A 287 -25.30 -11.39 -0.70
C PHE A 287 -26.37 -11.70 0.36
N TYR A 288 -25.96 -12.10 1.57
CA TYR A 288 -26.89 -12.30 2.68
C TYR A 288 -27.70 -11.04 2.98
N TRP A 289 -27.02 -9.91 3.23
CA TRP A 289 -27.67 -8.65 3.58
C TRP A 289 -28.64 -8.17 2.50
N ASN A 290 -28.31 -8.37 1.22
CA ASN A 290 -29.14 -7.87 0.12
C ASN A 290 -30.28 -8.81 -0.29
N HIS A 291 -30.14 -10.12 -0.06
CA HIS A 291 -31.06 -11.11 -0.63
C HIS A 291 -31.74 -12.02 0.38
N LEU A 292 -31.10 -12.34 1.51
CA LEU A 292 -31.63 -13.30 2.49
C LEU A 292 -32.17 -12.60 3.74
N GLU A 293 -31.50 -11.58 4.25
CA GLU A 293 -32.01 -10.79 5.40
C GLU A 293 -33.40 -10.20 5.11
N PRO A 294 -33.68 -9.56 3.94
CA PRO A 294 -35.00 -9.00 3.67
C PRO A 294 -36.11 -10.06 3.55
N LEU A 295 -35.74 -11.33 3.36
CA LEU A 295 -36.67 -12.46 3.33
C LEU A 295 -36.86 -13.11 4.72
N GLY A 296 -36.21 -12.58 5.77
CA GLY A 296 -36.33 -13.03 7.15
C GLY A 296 -35.50 -14.27 7.48
N TYR A 297 -34.35 -14.47 6.82
CA TYR A 297 -33.42 -15.55 7.17
C TYR A 297 -32.51 -15.13 8.31
N GLU A 298 -32.37 -15.99 9.31
CA GLU A 298 -31.40 -15.80 10.39
C GLU A 298 -29.99 -16.13 9.90
N ARG A 299 -28.98 -15.33 10.28
CA ARG A 299 -27.60 -15.54 9.85
C ARG A 299 -26.80 -16.35 10.87
N VAL A 300 -26.08 -17.35 10.37
CA VAL A 300 -25.04 -18.05 11.12
C VAL A 300 -23.71 -17.83 10.41
N ASN A 301 -22.75 -17.22 11.11
CA ASN A 301 -21.44 -16.87 10.58
C ASN A 301 -20.34 -17.28 11.57
N GLN A 302 -19.39 -18.10 11.09
CA GLN A 302 -18.29 -18.62 11.89
C GLN A 302 -17.25 -17.55 12.25
N ASP A 303 -17.12 -16.45 11.51
CA ASP A 303 -16.19 -15.36 11.87
C ASP A 303 -16.61 -14.70 13.20
N ILE A 304 -17.92 -14.68 13.48
CA ILE A 304 -18.52 -14.17 14.73
C ILE A 304 -18.50 -15.26 15.79
N LEU A 305 -19.02 -16.45 15.47
CA LEU A 305 -19.20 -17.55 16.43
C LEU A 305 -17.91 -18.36 16.70
N LYS A 306 -16.84 -18.09 15.96
CA LYS A 306 -15.49 -18.67 16.00
C LYS A 306 -15.39 -20.15 15.60
N THR A 307 -16.27 -21.01 16.09
CA THR A 307 -16.17 -22.47 15.91
C THR A 307 -17.40 -23.05 15.22
N ARG A 308 -17.19 -24.08 14.40
CA ARG A 308 -18.27 -24.81 13.70
C ARG A 308 -19.31 -25.41 14.65
N PRO A 309 -18.94 -26.06 15.78
CA PRO A 309 -19.93 -26.59 16.72
C PRO A 309 -20.85 -25.51 17.29
N LYS A 310 -20.33 -24.30 17.55
CA LYS A 310 -21.17 -23.15 17.95
C LYS A 310 -22.11 -22.72 16.84
N CYS A 311 -21.65 -22.71 15.59
CA CYS A 311 -22.50 -22.42 14.43
C CYS A 311 -23.63 -23.44 14.28
N ILE A 312 -23.34 -24.73 14.40
CA ILE A 312 -24.34 -25.82 14.35
C ILE A 312 -25.35 -25.67 15.49
N LYS A 313 -24.89 -25.36 16.71
CA LYS A 313 -25.77 -25.12 17.85
C LYS A 313 -26.76 -23.97 17.58
N VAL A 314 -26.27 -22.82 17.13
CA VAL A 314 -27.11 -21.65 16.83
C VAL A 314 -28.07 -21.93 15.66
N ALA A 315 -27.59 -22.60 14.60
CA ALA A 315 -28.46 -22.99 13.49
C ALA A 315 -29.59 -23.92 13.95
N ARG A 316 -29.29 -24.88 14.84
CA ARG A 316 -30.27 -25.78 15.44
C ARG A 316 -31.33 -25.02 16.25
N GLU A 317 -30.93 -24.06 17.08
CA GLU A 317 -31.85 -23.23 17.87
C GLU A 317 -32.83 -22.47 16.95
N PHE A 318 -32.34 -21.85 15.87
CA PHE A 318 -33.21 -21.17 14.90
C PHE A 318 -34.17 -22.12 14.16
N LEU A 319 -33.72 -23.32 13.81
CA LEU A 319 -34.58 -24.31 13.16
C LEU A 319 -35.65 -24.86 14.12
N GLN A 320 -35.35 -25.01 15.41
CA GLN A 320 -36.34 -25.36 16.44
C GLN A 320 -37.44 -24.29 16.54
N ASP A 321 -37.06 -23.02 16.42
CA ASP A 321 -37.97 -21.88 16.36
C ASP A 321 -38.68 -21.72 15.01
N LYS A 322 -38.53 -22.69 14.09
CA LYS A 322 -39.13 -22.70 12.74
C LYS A 322 -38.71 -21.49 11.89
N LYS A 323 -37.49 -21.01 12.05
CA LYS A 323 -36.92 -19.93 11.22
C LYS A 323 -36.03 -20.49 10.13
N SER A 324 -36.05 -19.88 8.94
CA SER A 324 -35.06 -20.18 7.89
C SER A 324 -33.68 -19.67 8.29
N VAL A 325 -32.64 -20.41 7.94
CA VAL A 325 -31.27 -20.11 8.36
C VAL A 325 -30.33 -20.02 7.17
N ALA A 326 -29.45 -19.03 7.16
CA ALA A 326 -28.39 -18.85 6.19
C ALA A 326 -27.01 -19.10 6.84
N ILE A 327 -26.26 -20.07 6.33
CA ILE A 327 -24.90 -20.38 6.77
C ILE A 327 -23.89 -19.61 5.92
N ASP A 328 -23.46 -18.44 6.41
CA ASP A 328 -22.45 -17.59 5.77
C ASP A 328 -21.03 -18.00 6.17
N ASN A 329 -20.63 -19.18 5.69
CA ASN A 329 -19.27 -19.72 5.82
C ASN A 329 -18.70 -20.01 4.42
N THR A 330 -17.44 -20.45 4.35
CA THR A 330 -16.80 -20.80 3.06
C THR A 330 -17.28 -22.14 2.50
N ASN A 331 -17.56 -23.12 3.36
CA ASN A 331 -18.06 -24.46 3.03
C ASN A 331 -17.36 -25.08 1.81
N ALA A 332 -16.02 -25.14 1.86
CA ALA A 332 -15.17 -25.43 0.71
C ALA A 332 -15.34 -26.86 0.15
N ASN A 333 -15.48 -27.86 1.03
CA ASN A 333 -15.53 -29.27 0.65
C ASN A 333 -16.82 -29.97 1.11
N GLU A 334 -17.04 -31.14 0.52
CA GLU A 334 -18.18 -32.03 0.80
C GLU A 334 -18.27 -32.40 2.29
N GLU A 335 -17.14 -32.75 2.92
CA GLU A 335 -17.09 -33.06 4.36
C GLU A 335 -17.64 -31.92 5.23
N THR A 336 -17.32 -30.66 4.90
CA THR A 336 -17.84 -29.50 5.65
C THR A 336 -19.32 -29.28 5.37
N ARG A 337 -19.77 -29.56 4.15
CA ARG A 337 -21.18 -29.41 3.74
C ARG A 337 -22.07 -30.50 4.35
N ALA A 338 -21.55 -31.71 4.53
CA ALA A 338 -22.26 -32.85 5.13
C ALA A 338 -22.85 -32.52 6.51
N TYR A 339 -22.13 -31.80 7.38
CA TYR A 339 -22.66 -31.38 8.67
C TYR A 339 -23.96 -30.56 8.58
N TRP A 340 -24.10 -29.73 7.54
CA TRP A 340 -25.29 -28.92 7.33
C TRP A 340 -26.42 -29.74 6.72
N VAL A 341 -26.08 -30.65 5.80
CA VAL A 341 -27.03 -31.60 5.20
C VAL A 341 -27.64 -32.50 6.29
N GLU A 342 -26.81 -33.02 7.21
CA GLU A 342 -27.26 -33.82 8.34
C GLU A 342 -28.21 -33.05 9.26
N LEU A 343 -27.89 -31.78 9.55
CA LEU A 343 -28.76 -30.91 10.35
C LEU A 343 -30.11 -30.66 9.66
N ALA A 344 -30.11 -30.43 8.34
CA ALA A 344 -31.35 -30.25 7.59
C ALA A 344 -32.23 -31.51 7.59
N LYS A 345 -31.60 -32.69 7.47
CA LYS A 345 -32.28 -34.00 7.58
C LYS A 345 -32.89 -34.22 8.96
N GLU A 346 -32.19 -33.88 10.03
CA GLU A 346 -32.67 -34.00 11.41
C GLU A 346 -33.97 -33.20 11.64
N PHE A 347 -34.07 -32.00 11.06
CA PHE A 347 -35.24 -31.13 11.16
C PHE A 347 -36.28 -31.34 10.06
N ASN A 348 -36.03 -32.28 9.13
CA ASN A 348 -36.85 -32.53 7.95
C ASN A 348 -37.16 -31.25 7.14
N VAL A 349 -36.15 -30.41 6.95
CA VAL A 349 -36.23 -29.18 6.15
C VAL A 349 -35.35 -29.31 4.89
N PRO A 350 -35.75 -28.69 3.76
CA PRO A 350 -34.92 -28.66 2.57
C PRO A 350 -33.66 -27.82 2.79
N ILE A 351 -32.56 -28.25 2.16
CA ILE A 351 -31.28 -27.55 2.16
C ILE A 351 -30.91 -27.11 0.74
N ARG A 352 -30.47 -25.87 0.59
CA ARG A 352 -30.11 -25.25 -0.70
C ARG A 352 -28.70 -24.69 -0.64
N CYS A 353 -27.99 -24.69 -1.76
CA CYS A 353 -26.61 -24.20 -1.82
C CYS A 353 -26.50 -22.98 -2.75
N VAL A 354 -25.95 -21.89 -2.26
CA VAL A 354 -25.58 -20.72 -3.07
C VAL A 354 -24.08 -20.79 -3.34
N GLN A 355 -23.72 -21.07 -4.59
CA GLN A 355 -22.33 -21.22 -5.02
C GLN A 355 -21.81 -19.92 -5.61
N PHE A 356 -20.82 -19.31 -4.96
CA PHE A 356 -20.19 -18.07 -5.42
C PHE A 356 -19.05 -18.39 -6.37
N ILE A 357 -19.23 -18.01 -7.63
CA ILE A 357 -18.28 -18.22 -8.72
C ILE A 357 -17.45 -16.94 -8.85
N SER A 358 -16.31 -16.91 -8.17
CA SER A 358 -15.38 -15.77 -8.18
C SER A 358 -13.95 -16.26 -8.30
N THR A 359 -13.16 -15.57 -9.13
CA THR A 359 -11.74 -15.91 -9.31
C THR A 359 -10.95 -15.59 -8.04
N PRO A 360 -9.79 -16.25 -7.82
CA PRO A 360 -8.92 -15.94 -6.68
C PRO A 360 -8.49 -14.46 -6.64
N ASP A 361 -8.19 -13.86 -7.79
CA ASP A 361 -7.79 -12.45 -7.88
C ASP A 361 -8.90 -11.50 -7.47
N LEU A 362 -10.11 -11.73 -7.98
CA LEU A 362 -11.29 -10.96 -7.57
C LEU A 362 -11.54 -11.05 -6.06
N CYS A 363 -11.36 -12.23 -5.47
CA CYS A 363 -11.53 -12.42 -4.03
C CYS A 363 -10.44 -11.67 -3.21
N ARG A 364 -9.18 -11.72 -3.67
CA ARG A 364 -8.07 -10.97 -3.05
C ARG A 364 -8.28 -9.47 -3.17
N HIS A 365 -8.74 -9.01 -4.32
CA HIS A 365 -9.11 -7.62 -4.60
C HIS A 365 -10.23 -7.14 -3.67
N ASN A 366 -11.35 -7.86 -3.61
CA ASN A 366 -12.45 -7.54 -2.71
C ASN A 366 -12.02 -7.48 -1.24
N ASN A 367 -11.17 -8.40 -0.81
CA ASN A 367 -10.61 -8.39 0.55
C ASN A 367 -9.74 -7.14 0.78
N ALA A 368 -8.87 -6.79 -0.18
CA ALA A 368 -8.01 -5.62 -0.12
C ALA A 368 -8.81 -4.31 -0.07
N VAL A 369 -9.83 -4.17 -0.93
CA VAL A 369 -10.73 -3.01 -0.95
C VAL A 369 -11.47 -2.88 0.37
N ARG A 370 -12.11 -3.94 0.87
CA ARG A 370 -12.89 -3.86 2.11
C ARG A 370 -12.02 -3.53 3.32
N ALA A 371 -10.88 -4.21 3.45
CA ALA A 371 -10.02 -3.99 4.61
C ALA A 371 -9.48 -2.55 4.71
N SER A 372 -9.46 -1.81 3.59
CA SER A 372 -8.92 -0.45 3.53
C SER A 372 -9.98 0.65 3.41
N ASN A 373 -11.26 0.31 3.25
CA ASN A 373 -12.32 1.30 3.05
C ASN A 373 -13.51 1.02 3.96
N LYS A 374 -13.77 1.93 4.91
CA LYS A 374 -14.82 1.78 5.94
C LYS A 374 -16.22 1.67 5.33
N GLU A 375 -16.52 2.47 4.32
CA GLU A 375 -17.83 2.47 3.64
C GLU A 375 -18.15 1.11 2.99
N LEU A 376 -17.15 0.49 2.38
CA LEU A 376 -17.29 -0.84 1.75
C LEU A 376 -17.15 -1.99 2.74
N ASN A 377 -16.96 -1.70 4.03
CA ASN A 377 -16.68 -2.68 5.07
C ASN A 377 -17.54 -2.45 6.32
N PRO A 378 -18.87 -2.65 6.20
CA PRO A 378 -19.82 -2.40 7.30
C PRO A 378 -19.52 -3.27 8.54
N GLU A 379 -18.86 -4.41 8.36
CA GLU A 379 -18.51 -5.34 9.43
C GLU A 379 -17.09 -5.11 10.00
N SER A 380 -16.39 -4.04 9.61
CA SER A 380 -15.03 -3.70 10.09
C SER A 380 -14.05 -4.88 9.99
N ARG A 381 -14.14 -5.67 8.91
CA ARG A 381 -13.29 -6.84 8.71
C ARG A 381 -11.84 -6.45 8.46
N THR A 382 -10.93 -7.20 9.08
CA THR A 382 -9.50 -7.10 8.81
C THR A 382 -9.13 -7.82 7.52
N SER A 383 -8.00 -7.42 6.91
CA SER A 383 -7.51 -8.05 5.69
C SER A 383 -7.09 -9.49 5.97
N LEU A 384 -7.61 -10.42 5.16
CA LEU A 384 -7.15 -11.81 5.17
C LEU A 384 -5.82 -11.96 4.42
N PRO A 385 -4.90 -12.79 4.93
CA PRO A 385 -3.64 -13.07 4.24
C PRO A 385 -3.88 -13.91 2.98
N GLY A 386 -3.00 -13.79 1.98
CA GLY A 386 -3.08 -14.52 0.72
C GLY A 386 -3.19 -16.05 0.87
N ILE A 387 -2.60 -16.60 1.94
CA ILE A 387 -2.65 -18.04 2.28
C ILE A 387 -4.09 -18.52 2.47
N ALA A 388 -5.00 -17.68 2.99
CA ALA A 388 -6.39 -18.06 3.22
C ALA A 388 -7.14 -18.40 1.91
N PHE A 389 -6.83 -17.68 0.82
CA PHE A 389 -7.43 -17.92 -0.49
C PHE A 389 -6.85 -19.17 -1.15
N GLY A 390 -5.52 -19.38 -1.04
CA GLY A 390 -4.86 -20.58 -1.54
C GLY A 390 -5.31 -21.85 -0.81
N ASP A 391 -5.47 -21.77 0.52
CA ASP A 391 -5.97 -22.87 1.33
C ASP A 391 -7.43 -23.23 1.01
N PHE A 392 -8.29 -22.23 0.77
CA PHE A 392 -9.63 -22.48 0.25
C PHE A 392 -9.58 -23.20 -1.09
N GLY A 393 -8.79 -22.70 -2.06
CA GLY A 393 -8.68 -23.29 -3.39
C GLY A 393 -8.22 -24.74 -3.37
N ARG A 394 -7.26 -25.08 -2.50
CA ARG A 394 -6.79 -26.47 -2.31
C ARG A 394 -7.87 -27.40 -1.75
N ARG A 395 -8.71 -26.89 -0.85
CA ARG A 395 -9.80 -27.67 -0.22
C ARG A 395 -11.07 -27.70 -1.05
N PHE A 396 -11.22 -26.80 -2.02
CA PHE A 396 -12.49 -26.61 -2.71
C PHE A 396 -12.89 -27.82 -3.55
N SER A 397 -14.09 -28.34 -3.31
CA SER A 397 -14.80 -29.23 -4.21
C SER A 397 -16.15 -28.61 -4.56
N ALA A 398 -16.49 -28.56 -5.85
CA ALA A 398 -17.76 -27.98 -6.30
C ALA A 398 -18.95 -28.72 -5.67
N PRO A 399 -19.99 -28.00 -5.20
CA PRO A 399 -21.18 -28.62 -4.64
C PRO A 399 -21.93 -29.43 -5.70
N LYS A 400 -22.54 -30.54 -5.29
CA LYS A 400 -23.31 -31.42 -6.16
C LYS A 400 -24.66 -31.78 -5.54
N LEU A 401 -25.67 -32.06 -6.38
CA LEU A 401 -27.01 -32.40 -5.90
C LEU A 401 -27.04 -33.73 -5.13
N ASP A 402 -26.12 -34.66 -5.41
CA ASP A 402 -25.98 -35.94 -4.72
C ASP A 402 -25.61 -35.80 -3.22
N GLU A 403 -25.07 -34.65 -2.82
CA GLU A 403 -24.83 -34.31 -1.41
C GLU A 403 -26.15 -34.13 -0.62
N GLY A 404 -27.28 -33.96 -1.30
CA GLY A 404 -28.61 -33.81 -0.69
C GLY A 404 -29.20 -32.40 -0.76
N PHE A 405 -28.69 -31.54 -1.67
CA PHE A 405 -29.26 -30.22 -1.91
C PHE A 405 -30.53 -30.30 -2.79
N ASP A 406 -31.54 -29.50 -2.44
CA ASP A 406 -32.73 -29.29 -3.26
C ASP A 406 -32.41 -28.52 -4.55
N ASP A 407 -31.53 -27.51 -4.45
CA ASP A 407 -30.92 -26.85 -5.60
C ASP A 407 -29.54 -26.26 -5.30
N ILE A 408 -28.81 -25.96 -6.37
CA ILE A 408 -27.54 -25.24 -6.35
C ILE A 408 -27.68 -24.00 -7.23
N ILE A 409 -27.43 -22.84 -6.65
CA ILE A 409 -27.66 -21.54 -7.24
C ILE A 409 -26.29 -20.91 -7.52
N PRO A 410 -25.84 -20.88 -8.78
CA PRO A 410 -24.60 -20.20 -9.15
C PRO A 410 -24.79 -18.68 -9.05
N VAL A 411 -23.86 -18.01 -8.37
CA VAL A 411 -23.83 -16.55 -8.23
C VAL A 411 -22.49 -16.05 -8.75
N GLU A 412 -22.55 -15.32 -9.85
CA GLU A 412 -21.41 -14.59 -10.38
C GLU A 412 -21.23 -13.25 -9.67
N PHE A 413 -19.99 -12.77 -9.63
CA PHE A 413 -19.72 -11.48 -9.04
C PHE A 413 -20.21 -10.33 -9.93
N GLN A 414 -20.89 -9.38 -9.30
CA GLN A 414 -21.25 -8.11 -9.90
C GLN A 414 -21.06 -7.00 -8.87
N PHE A 415 -20.43 -5.91 -9.30
CA PHE A 415 -20.27 -4.75 -8.45
C PHE A 415 -21.61 -4.04 -8.24
N ARG A 416 -21.92 -3.67 -6.99
CA ARG A 416 -23.06 -2.82 -6.62
C ARG A 416 -22.60 -1.78 -5.62
N GLY A 417 -22.92 -0.52 -5.88
CA GLY A 417 -22.53 0.60 -5.03
C GLY A 417 -22.81 1.94 -5.71
N SER A 418 -22.53 3.02 -4.98
CA SER A 418 -22.55 4.38 -5.53
C SER A 418 -21.48 4.56 -6.62
N LYS A 419 -21.53 5.69 -7.32
CA LYS A 419 -20.52 6.04 -8.32
C LYS A 419 -19.12 6.19 -7.68
N GLU A 420 -19.07 6.72 -6.47
CA GLU A 420 -17.84 6.93 -5.70
C GLU A 420 -17.26 5.57 -5.26
N ALA A 421 -18.11 4.69 -4.73
CA ALA A 421 -17.73 3.31 -4.40
C ALA A 421 -17.24 2.54 -5.64
N LYS A 422 -17.85 2.80 -6.79
CA LYS A 422 -17.49 2.22 -8.08
C LYS A 422 -16.09 2.63 -8.52
N GLU A 423 -15.79 3.93 -8.47
CA GLU A 423 -14.47 4.48 -8.80
C GLU A 423 -13.40 3.94 -7.86
N LEU A 424 -13.69 3.86 -6.56
CA LEU A 424 -12.80 3.33 -5.54
C LEU A 424 -12.51 1.84 -5.71
N TRP A 425 -13.54 1.03 -5.94
CA TRP A 425 -13.41 -0.40 -6.16
C TRP A 425 -12.73 -0.72 -7.51
N GLY A 426 -12.91 0.15 -8.51
CA GLY A 426 -12.32 0.05 -9.84
C GLY A 426 -10.81 0.33 -9.91
N GLN A 427 -10.21 0.88 -8.86
CA GLN A 427 -8.75 1.02 -8.74
C GLN A 427 -8.09 -0.34 -8.58
N TYR A 428 -6.80 -0.48 -8.90
CA TYR A 428 -6.01 -1.68 -8.58
C TYR A 428 -5.67 -1.72 -7.09
N TRP A 429 -5.99 -2.82 -6.40
CA TRP A 429 -5.69 -3.02 -4.97
C TRP A 429 -4.72 -4.17 -4.67
N ILE A 430 -4.41 -5.00 -5.67
CA ILE A 430 -3.55 -6.20 -5.58
C ILE A 430 -2.46 -6.24 -6.65
#